data_AF-A0A662YX18-F1
#
_entry.id   AF-A0A662YX18-F1
#
_cell.length_a   1.000
_cell.length_b   1.000
_cell.length_c   1.000
_cell.angle_alpha   90.00
_cell.angle_beta   90.00
_cell.angle_gamma   90.00
#
_symmetry.space_group_name_H-M   'P 1'
#
loop_
_entity.id
_entity.type
_entity.pdbx_description
1 polymer ?
#
loop_
_entity_poly.entity_id
_entity_poly.type
_entity_poly.pdbx_seq_one_letter_code
_entity_poly.pdbx_strand_id
1 'polypeptide(L)'
;MAKSQTFEKYCELAIQLQHVELEIMSREEKLSFFINIYNTLVIHRHMKMGSPKNMWQSFFNYVSYLIGKAVFTLQDIENRILRGNRKGVAQLIRPFSKGDPRLQIALPDAEPLIHFALNCGAKGCPPIKTYTAKWILNHMGNSPKKKELDALLQAASYTLVNLPYDWSTNGKD
;
A
#
# COMPACT_ATOMS: atom_id res chain seq x y z
N MET A 1 6.21 15.80 -15.30
CA MET A 1 5.70 15.09 -14.10
C MET A 1 6.81 14.69 -13.11
N ALA A 2 7.88 13.99 -13.51
CA ALA A 2 8.97 13.64 -12.57
C ALA A 2 9.86 14.82 -12.08
N LYS A 3 9.71 16.01 -12.66
CA LYS A 3 10.40 17.26 -12.26
C LYS A 3 9.47 18.26 -11.57
N SER A 4 8.28 17.83 -11.12
CA SER A 4 7.36 18.72 -10.42
C SER A 4 7.74 18.84 -8.94
N GLN A 5 7.51 20.00 -8.35
CA GLN A 5 7.70 20.25 -6.92
C GLN A 5 6.90 19.26 -6.04
N THR A 6 5.71 18.86 -6.50
CA THR A 6 4.89 17.84 -5.83
C THR A 6 5.59 16.48 -5.76
N PHE A 7 6.29 16.09 -6.84
CA PHE A 7 7.00 14.82 -6.88
C PHE A 7 8.31 14.86 -6.09
N GLU A 8 8.95 16.02 -6.01
CA GLU A 8 10.10 16.25 -5.13
C GLU A 8 9.70 16.11 -3.66
N LYS A 9 8.64 16.79 -3.22
CA LYS A 9 8.07 16.63 -1.88
C LYS A 9 7.67 15.19 -1.57
N TYR A 10 7.12 14.49 -2.57
CA TYR A 10 6.82 13.07 -2.45
C TYR A 10 8.09 12.24 -2.16
N CYS A 11 9.22 12.52 -2.84
CA CYS A 11 10.48 11.84 -2.60
C CYS A 11 11.03 12.14 -1.20
N GLU A 12 10.92 13.39 -0.74
CA GLU A 12 11.31 13.80 0.62
C GLU A 12 10.51 13.04 1.69
N LEU A 13 9.20 12.93 1.52
CA LEU A 13 8.34 12.15 2.42
C LEU A 13 8.68 10.66 2.39
N ALA A 14 9.02 10.11 1.22
CA ALA A 14 9.46 8.72 1.11
C ALA A 14 10.75 8.45 1.88
N ILE A 15 11.67 9.43 1.97
CA ILE A 15 12.89 9.31 2.79
C ILE A 15 12.53 9.18 4.27
N GLN A 16 11.49 9.86 4.75
CA GLN A 16 11.09 9.79 6.16
C GLN A 16 10.67 8.39 6.62
N LEU A 17 10.33 7.48 5.69
CA LEU A 17 10.00 6.09 5.98
C LEU A 17 11.13 5.35 6.73
N GLN A 18 12.39 5.79 6.60
CA GLN A 18 13.52 5.22 7.33
C GLN A 18 13.40 5.36 8.86
N HIS A 19 12.55 6.25 9.36
CA HIS A 19 12.34 6.47 10.80
C HIS A 19 11.10 5.74 11.35
N VAL A 20 10.38 4.99 10.51
CA VAL A 20 9.16 4.29 10.93
C VAL A 20 9.49 3.06 11.78
N GLU A 21 8.83 2.94 12.92
CA GLU A 21 8.90 1.78 13.81
C GLU A 21 7.81 0.76 13.47
N LEU A 22 8.18 -0.27 12.71
CA LEU A 22 7.23 -1.29 12.23
C LEU A 22 6.87 -2.36 13.27
N GLU A 23 7.71 -2.53 14.29
CA GLU A 23 7.59 -3.61 15.28
C GLU A 23 6.43 -3.37 16.26
N ILE A 24 6.15 -2.10 16.56
CA ILE A 24 5.09 -1.69 17.49
C ILE A 24 3.71 -1.56 16.85
N MET A 25 3.62 -1.66 15.51
CA MET A 25 2.34 -1.55 14.80
C MET A 25 1.46 -2.77 15.03
N SER A 26 0.18 -2.51 15.28
CA SER A 26 -0.87 -3.55 15.26
C SER A 26 -1.01 -4.17 13.85
N ARG A 27 -1.74 -5.29 13.77
CA ARG A 27 -2.04 -5.95 12.48
C ARG A 27 -2.64 -4.98 11.46
N GLU A 28 -3.67 -4.23 11.86
CA GLU A 28 -4.41 -3.35 10.95
C GLU A 28 -3.61 -2.12 10.51
N GLU A 29 -2.83 -1.54 11.42
CA GLU A 29 -1.91 -0.44 11.07
C GLU A 29 -0.86 -0.92 10.08
N LYS A 30 -0.30 -2.11 10.30
CA LYS A 30 0.70 -2.70 9.40
C LYS A 30 0.09 -3.02 8.03
N LEU A 31 -1.11 -3.59 8.00
CA LEU A 31 -1.85 -3.87 6.77
C LEU A 31 -2.08 -2.59 5.95
N SER A 32 -2.68 -1.57 6.56
CA SER A 32 -2.98 -0.29 5.89
C SER A 32 -1.71 0.44 5.45
N PHE A 33 -0.68 0.46 6.30
CA PHE A 33 0.62 1.03 5.99
C PHE A 33 1.23 0.37 4.76
N PHE A 34 1.36 -0.96 4.75
CA PHE A 34 2.03 -1.66 3.64
C PHE A 34 1.24 -1.64 2.33
N ILE A 35 -0.10 -1.63 2.37
CA ILE A 35 -0.92 -1.37 1.17
C ILE A 35 -0.60 0.01 0.59
N ASN A 36 -0.59 1.04 1.45
CA ASN A 36 -0.29 2.40 1.03
C ASN A 36 1.13 2.51 0.48
N ILE A 37 2.13 1.90 1.13
CA ILE A 37 3.51 1.87 0.68
C ILE A 37 3.65 1.17 -0.67
N TYR A 38 3.00 0.01 -0.87
CA TYR A 38 3.06 -0.70 -2.14
C TYR A 38 2.54 0.19 -3.28
N ASN A 39 1.33 0.72 -3.15
CA ASN A 39 0.71 1.56 -4.17
C ASN A 39 1.52 2.84 -4.43
N THR A 40 2.04 3.43 -3.35
CA THR A 40 2.95 4.58 -3.38
C THR A 40 4.21 4.23 -4.19
N LEU A 41 4.87 3.13 -3.89
CA LEU A 41 6.10 2.70 -4.55
C LEU A 41 5.90 2.36 -6.03
N VAL A 42 4.73 1.78 -6.39
CA VAL A 42 4.34 1.59 -7.80
C VAL A 42 4.24 2.94 -8.52
N ILE A 43 3.58 3.95 -7.92
CA ILE A 43 3.51 5.32 -8.48
C ILE A 43 4.91 5.91 -8.63
N HIS A 44 5.76 5.83 -7.61
CA HIS A 44 7.13 6.36 -7.65
C HIS A 44 7.84 5.83 -8.87
N ARG A 45 7.88 4.50 -9.01
CA ARG A 45 8.58 3.89 -10.13
C ARG A 45 7.97 4.31 -11.45
N HIS A 46 6.65 4.31 -11.58
CA HIS A 46 6.00 4.70 -12.82
C HIS A 46 6.36 6.14 -13.23
N MET A 47 6.54 7.03 -12.25
CA MET A 47 6.98 8.41 -12.46
C MET A 47 8.46 8.51 -12.89
N LYS A 48 9.35 7.69 -12.31
CA LYS A 48 10.79 7.71 -12.63
C LYS A 48 11.15 6.96 -13.91
N MET A 49 10.56 5.79 -14.12
CA MET A 49 10.97 4.80 -15.13
C MET A 49 9.95 4.64 -16.28
N GLY A 50 8.79 5.28 -16.18
CA GLY A 50 7.70 5.11 -17.14
C GLY A 50 7.06 3.72 -17.10
N SER A 51 6.28 3.38 -18.12
CA SER A 51 5.64 2.07 -18.25
C SER A 51 6.69 0.97 -18.48
N PRO A 52 6.58 -0.20 -17.83
CA PRO A 52 7.54 -1.28 -18.03
C PRO A 52 7.52 -1.78 -19.48
N LYS A 53 8.70 -1.87 -20.10
CA LYS A 53 8.88 -2.34 -21.48
C LYS A 53 9.10 -3.86 -21.57
N ASN A 54 9.73 -4.47 -20.53
CA ASN A 54 10.13 -5.88 -20.49
C ASN A 54 9.71 -6.57 -19.16
N MET A 55 10.06 -7.86 -19.04
CA MET A 55 9.68 -8.85 -18.03
C MET A 55 9.35 -8.26 -16.64
N TRP A 56 8.05 -8.33 -16.32
CA TRP A 56 7.42 -7.83 -15.10
C TRP A 56 8.02 -8.36 -13.80
N GLN A 57 8.61 -9.55 -13.81
CA GLN A 57 9.16 -10.19 -12.61
C GLN A 57 10.42 -9.50 -12.07
N SER A 58 11.28 -8.95 -12.94
CA SER A 58 12.45 -8.17 -12.51
C SER A 58 12.00 -6.92 -11.75
N PHE A 59 10.95 -6.24 -12.22
CA PHE A 59 10.45 -5.00 -11.63
C PHE A 59 10.07 -5.13 -10.14
N PHE A 60 9.33 -6.17 -9.77
CA PHE A 60 8.88 -6.37 -8.40
C PHE A 60 10.00 -6.68 -7.41
N ASN A 61 11.16 -7.13 -7.91
CA ASN A 61 12.31 -7.55 -7.10
C ASN A 61 13.37 -6.46 -6.90
N TYR A 62 13.38 -5.39 -7.70
CA TYR A 62 14.38 -4.33 -7.59
C TYR A 62 13.84 -3.00 -7.06
N VAL A 63 12.53 -2.77 -7.18
CA VAL A 63 11.92 -1.52 -6.74
C VAL A 63 11.58 -1.65 -5.26
N SER A 64 12.24 -0.81 -4.45
CA SER A 64 12.19 -0.91 -3.00
C SER A 64 12.27 0.43 -2.29
N TYR A 65 11.80 0.45 -1.05
CA TYR A 65 12.12 1.50 -0.08
C TYR A 65 12.89 0.94 1.11
N LEU A 66 13.71 1.80 1.72
CA LEU A 66 14.22 1.61 3.07
C LEU A 66 13.15 2.08 4.05
N ILE A 67 12.64 1.19 4.89
CA ILE A 67 11.59 1.47 5.86
C ILE A 67 12.07 0.99 7.22
N GLY A 68 12.13 1.89 8.19
CA GLY A 68 12.88 1.66 9.41
C GLY A 68 14.33 1.28 9.06
N LYS A 69 14.74 0.07 9.45
CA LYS A 69 16.10 -0.44 9.26
C LYS A 69 16.22 -1.48 8.14
N ALA A 70 15.17 -1.69 7.36
CA ALA A 70 15.11 -2.79 6.40
C ALA A 70 14.62 -2.35 5.02
N VAL A 71 15.16 -2.98 3.98
CA VAL A 71 14.74 -2.76 2.60
C VAL A 71 13.56 -3.67 2.28
N PHE A 72 12.52 -3.10 1.68
CA PHE A 72 11.31 -3.80 1.26
C PHE A 72 11.05 -3.54 -0.22
N THR A 73 11.12 -4.59 -1.02
CA THR A 73 10.69 -4.57 -2.42
C THR A 73 9.17 -4.71 -2.54
N LEU A 74 8.59 -4.39 -3.70
CA LEU A 74 7.17 -4.66 -3.95
C LEU A 74 6.83 -6.16 -3.75
N GLN A 75 7.72 -7.06 -4.16
CA GLN A 75 7.57 -8.50 -3.93
C GLN A 75 7.64 -8.87 -2.44
N ASP A 76 8.52 -8.20 -1.68
CA ASP A 76 8.61 -8.39 -0.23
C ASP A 76 7.29 -7.99 0.45
N ILE A 77 6.76 -6.82 0.11
CA ILE A 77 5.53 -6.29 0.68
C ILE A 77 4.35 -7.22 0.38
N GLU A 78 4.16 -7.61 -0.88
CA GLU A 78 3.03 -8.46 -1.27
C GLU A 78 3.14 -9.88 -0.69
N ASN A 79 4.23 -10.57 -0.94
CA ASN A 79 4.31 -12.01 -0.66
C ASN A 79 4.81 -12.34 0.74
N ARG A 80 5.63 -11.46 1.31
CA ARG A 80 6.33 -11.76 2.56
C ARG A 80 5.66 -11.09 3.74
N ILE A 81 5.15 -9.87 3.55
CA ILE A 81 4.44 -9.14 4.59
C ILE A 81 2.93 -9.42 4.53
N LEU A 82 2.27 -8.99 3.45
CA LEU A 82 0.82 -8.99 3.34
C LEU A 82 0.20 -10.39 3.19
N ARG A 83 0.90 -11.31 2.52
CA ARG A 83 0.54 -12.74 2.47
C ARG A 83 1.11 -13.57 3.63
N GLY A 84 1.61 -12.92 4.69
CA GLY A 84 2.09 -13.57 5.91
C GLY A 84 3.20 -14.61 5.68
N ASN A 85 4.12 -14.32 4.76
CA ASN A 85 5.21 -15.23 4.36
C ASN A 85 4.74 -16.67 4.02
N ARG A 86 3.50 -16.83 3.54
CA ARG A 86 2.97 -18.15 3.18
C ARG A 86 3.65 -18.68 1.94
N LYS A 87 3.92 -19.98 1.94
CA LYS A 87 4.44 -20.71 0.78
C LYS A 87 3.35 -20.70 -0.31
N GLY A 88 3.67 -20.15 -1.48
CA GLY A 88 2.75 -20.22 -2.63
C GLY A 88 2.54 -21.66 -3.10
N VAL A 89 1.41 -21.94 -3.76
CA VAL A 89 1.03 -23.29 -4.22
C VAL A 89 2.12 -23.91 -5.11
N ALA A 90 2.78 -23.11 -5.94
CA ALA A 90 3.86 -23.53 -6.83
C ALA A 90 5.28 -23.26 -6.29
N GLN A 91 5.42 -22.76 -5.06
CA GLN A 91 6.73 -22.45 -4.49
C GLN A 91 7.20 -23.61 -3.62
N LEU A 92 8.49 -23.96 -3.67
CA LEU A 92 9.10 -25.00 -2.83
C LEU A 92 9.54 -24.46 -1.46
N ILE A 93 9.87 -23.17 -1.39
CA ILE A 93 10.40 -22.50 -0.21
C ILE A 93 9.53 -21.31 0.19
N ARG A 94 9.57 -20.96 1.49
CA ARG A 94 8.94 -19.72 1.96
C ARG A 94 9.72 -18.51 1.44
N PRO A 95 9.04 -17.40 1.10
CA PRO A 95 9.72 -16.20 0.64
C PRO A 95 10.80 -15.64 1.58
N PHE A 96 10.52 -15.44 2.87
CA PHE A 96 11.52 -15.20 3.92
C PHE A 96 11.95 -16.52 4.57
N SER A 97 13.25 -16.70 4.69
CA SER A 97 13.85 -17.73 5.52
C SER A 97 13.58 -17.48 7.02
N LYS A 98 13.68 -18.52 7.85
CA LYS A 98 13.47 -18.41 9.30
C LYS A 98 14.41 -17.40 10.01
N GLY A 99 15.59 -17.15 9.45
CA GLY A 99 16.56 -16.19 10.00
C GLY A 99 16.44 -14.77 9.44
N ASP A 100 15.46 -14.49 8.56
CA ASP A 100 15.29 -13.12 8.06
C ASP A 100 14.67 -12.25 9.16
N PRO A 101 15.34 -11.17 9.61
CA PRO A 101 14.82 -10.34 10.70
C PRO A 101 13.50 -9.64 10.33
N ARG A 102 13.20 -9.47 9.04
CA ARG A 102 11.94 -8.88 8.58
C ARG A 102 10.74 -9.80 8.78
N LEU A 103 10.96 -11.08 9.12
CA LEU A 103 9.87 -12.04 9.33
C LEU A 103 8.94 -11.61 10.48
N GLN A 104 9.46 -10.94 11.50
CA GLN A 104 8.65 -10.42 12.62
C GLN A 104 7.67 -9.31 12.19
N ILE A 105 7.88 -8.72 11.01
CA ILE A 105 7.02 -7.70 10.43
C ILE A 105 5.88 -8.33 9.61
N ALA A 106 5.99 -9.61 9.23
CA ALA A 106 4.94 -10.26 8.44
C ALA A 106 3.60 -10.29 9.19
N LEU A 107 2.48 -10.19 8.45
CA LEU A 107 1.18 -10.40 9.06
C LEU A 107 1.08 -11.85 9.59
N PRO A 108 0.42 -12.07 10.74
CA PRO A 108 0.25 -13.42 11.29
C PRO A 108 -0.52 -14.32 10.33
N ASP A 109 -1.50 -13.76 9.62
CA ASP A 109 -2.30 -14.42 8.60
C ASP A 109 -2.28 -13.63 7.29
N ALA A 110 -2.35 -14.36 6.17
CA ALA A 110 -2.47 -13.74 4.87
C ALA A 110 -3.80 -13.00 4.76
N GLU A 111 -3.74 -11.76 4.30
CA GLU A 111 -4.93 -10.96 4.02
C GLU A 111 -5.44 -11.28 2.60
N PRO A 112 -6.57 -11.98 2.43
CA PRO A 112 -7.07 -12.35 1.10
C PRO A 112 -7.51 -11.14 0.27
N LEU A 113 -7.87 -10.02 0.91
CA LEU A 113 -8.42 -8.85 0.21
C LEU A 113 -7.36 -7.94 -0.42
N ILE A 114 -6.06 -8.24 -0.24
CA ILE A 114 -5.00 -7.39 -0.79
C ILE A 114 -5.06 -7.28 -2.32
N HIS A 115 -5.57 -8.28 -3.04
CA HIS A 115 -5.69 -8.21 -4.49
C HIS A 115 -6.71 -7.16 -4.98
N PHE A 116 -7.64 -6.75 -4.12
CA PHE A 116 -8.52 -5.61 -4.39
C PHE A 116 -7.83 -4.26 -4.14
N ALA A 117 -6.89 -4.23 -3.19
CA ALA A 117 -6.26 -3.01 -2.72
C ALA A 117 -4.94 -2.67 -3.45
N LEU A 118 -4.22 -3.68 -3.93
CA LEU A 118 -2.92 -3.51 -4.58
C LEU A 118 -3.10 -3.26 -6.07
N ASN A 119 -2.62 -2.13 -6.56
CA ASN A 119 -2.53 -1.88 -8.00
C ASN A 119 -1.13 -2.26 -8.50
N CYS A 120 -1.09 -3.33 -9.27
CA CYS A 120 0.15 -3.88 -9.83
C CYS A 120 0.79 -3.01 -10.93
N GLY A 121 0.06 -2.03 -11.46
CA GLY A 121 0.49 -1.15 -12.55
C GLY A 121 0.57 -1.83 -13.93
N ALA A 122 0.12 -3.08 -14.06
CA ALA A 122 0.10 -3.81 -15.33
C ALA A 122 -0.84 -3.24 -16.38
N LYS A 123 -0.53 -3.55 -17.65
CA LYS A 123 -1.36 -3.14 -18.80
C LYS A 123 -2.82 -3.62 -18.68
N GLY A 124 -3.05 -4.72 -17.95
CA GLY A 124 -4.39 -5.21 -17.60
C GLY A 124 -4.89 -4.78 -16.21
N CYS A 125 -4.07 -4.11 -15.39
CA CYS A 125 -4.50 -3.51 -14.13
C CYS A 125 -5.24 -2.18 -14.43
N PRO A 126 -6.22 -1.77 -13.60
CA PRO A 126 -6.88 -0.48 -13.75
C PRO A 126 -5.85 0.67 -13.77
N PRO A 127 -6.07 1.74 -14.57
CA PRO A 127 -5.17 2.88 -14.58
C PRO A 127 -4.94 3.41 -13.17
N ILE A 128 -3.67 3.58 -12.80
CA ILE A 128 -3.33 4.20 -11.52
C ILE A 128 -3.78 5.66 -11.59
N LYS A 129 -4.80 6.00 -10.80
CA LYS A 129 -5.32 7.35 -10.67
C LYS A 129 -5.16 7.81 -9.23
N THR A 130 -4.72 9.05 -9.06
CA THR A 130 -4.73 9.72 -7.77
C THR A 130 -6.09 10.37 -7.57
N TYR A 131 -6.80 10.00 -6.51
CA TYR A 131 -8.09 10.58 -6.18
C TYR A 131 -7.92 11.57 -5.03
N THR A 132 -8.46 12.78 -5.20
CA THR A 132 -8.58 13.72 -4.09
C THR A 132 -9.81 13.37 -3.26
N ALA A 133 -9.79 13.66 -1.96
CA ALA A 133 -10.96 13.44 -1.10
C ALA A 133 -12.23 14.15 -1.66
N LYS A 134 -12.07 15.35 -2.25
CA LYS A 134 -13.16 16.06 -2.94
C LYS A 134 -13.67 15.29 -4.17
N TRP A 135 -12.78 14.69 -4.96
CA TRP A 135 -13.20 13.85 -6.08
C TRP A 135 -13.98 12.62 -5.60
N ILE A 136 -13.50 11.96 -4.53
CA ILE A 136 -14.18 10.80 -3.94
C ILE A 136 -15.59 11.21 -3.49
N LEU A 137 -15.70 12.30 -2.73
CA LEU A 137 -16.99 12.84 -2.26
C LEU A 137 -18.00 13.01 -3.40
N ASN A 138 -17.57 13.59 -4.52
CA ASN A 138 -18.42 13.83 -5.69
C ASN A 138 -18.93 12.53 -6.35
N HIS A 139 -18.20 11.43 -6.23
CA HIS A 139 -18.53 10.14 -6.85
C HIS A 139 -19.13 9.12 -5.86
N MET A 140 -19.23 9.45 -4.58
CA MET A 140 -19.93 8.63 -3.59
C MET A 140 -21.44 8.73 -3.78
N GLY A 141 -22.13 7.60 -3.65
CA GLY A 141 -23.59 7.56 -3.50
C GLY A 141 -24.05 8.19 -2.19
N ASN A 142 -25.32 8.58 -2.11
CA ASN A 142 -25.91 9.13 -0.90
C ASN A 142 -25.84 8.09 0.23
N SER A 143 -24.99 8.37 1.22
CA SER A 143 -24.69 7.46 2.34
C SER A 143 -24.21 8.26 3.54
N PRO A 144 -24.27 7.70 4.76
CA PRO A 144 -23.68 8.33 5.95
C PRO A 144 -22.19 8.69 5.74
N LYS A 145 -21.43 7.79 5.10
CA LYS A 145 -20.00 7.99 4.78
C LYS A 145 -19.76 9.22 3.90
N LYS A 146 -20.65 9.52 2.95
CA LYS A 146 -20.54 10.73 2.11
C LYS A 146 -20.70 12.00 2.95
N LYS A 147 -21.64 12.01 3.90
CA LYS A 147 -21.87 13.16 4.80
C LYS A 147 -20.69 13.38 5.74
N GLU A 148 -20.12 12.30 6.28
CA GLU A 148 -18.92 12.37 7.12
C GLU A 148 -17.72 12.93 6.36
N LEU A 149 -17.46 12.44 5.14
CA LEU A 149 -16.37 12.95 4.31
C LEU A 149 -16.55 14.43 3.95
N ASP A 150 -17.79 14.86 3.67
CA ASP A 150 -18.10 16.28 3.41
C ASP A 150 -17.81 17.15 4.63
N ALA A 151 -18.26 16.72 5.82
CA ALA A 151 -17.99 17.41 7.07
C ALA A 151 -16.49 17.51 7.37
N LEU A 152 -15.72 16.44 7.15
CA LEU A 152 -14.27 16.43 7.32
C LEU A 152 -13.56 17.41 6.36
N LEU A 153 -14.03 17.49 5.11
CA LEU A 153 -13.48 18.41 4.12
C LEU A 153 -13.79 19.88 4.46
N GLN A 154 -14.94 20.15 5.07
CA GLN A 154 -15.33 21.50 5.53
C GLN A 154 -14.58 21.92 6.80
N ALA A 155 -14.27 20.98 7.69
CA ALA A 155 -13.57 21.25 8.95
C ALA A 155 -12.12 21.73 8.78
N ALA A 156 -11.51 21.54 7.59
CA ALA A 156 -10.15 21.96 7.19
C ALA A 156 -8.98 21.42 8.06
N SER A 157 -9.27 20.81 9.20
CA SER A 157 -8.36 20.07 10.07
C SER A 157 -9.02 18.76 10.46
N TYR A 158 -8.34 17.65 10.23
CA TYR A 158 -8.80 16.32 10.60
C TYR A 158 -7.64 15.48 11.09
N THR A 159 -7.89 14.69 12.13
CA THR A 159 -6.94 13.70 12.62
C THR A 159 -7.29 12.37 11.98
N LEU A 160 -6.33 11.77 11.29
CA LEU A 160 -6.47 10.40 10.79
C LEU A 160 -6.43 9.45 11.99
N VAL A 161 -7.56 8.80 12.26
CA VAL A 161 -7.66 7.72 13.25
C VAL A 161 -7.96 6.44 12.50
N ASN A 162 -7.23 5.36 12.80
CA ASN A 162 -7.51 4.05 12.23
C ASN A 162 -8.86 3.56 12.76
N LEU A 163 -9.87 3.53 11.90
CA LEU A 163 -11.17 2.95 12.19
C LEU A 163 -11.17 1.52 11.66
N PRO A 164 -11.23 0.48 12.52
CA PRO A 164 -11.41 -0.87 12.03
C PRO A 164 -12.70 -0.92 11.19
N TYR A 165 -12.55 -1.25 9.91
CA TYR A 165 -13.70 -1.32 9.01
C TYR A 165 -14.47 -2.60 9.30
N ASP A 166 -15.68 -2.46 9.83
CA ASP A 166 -16.58 -3.60 9.99
C ASP A 166 -17.18 -4.00 8.64
N TRP A 167 -16.66 -5.09 8.08
CA TRP A 167 -17.13 -5.66 6.83
C TRP A 167 -18.55 -6.23 6.91
N SER A 168 -19.11 -6.44 8.11
CA SER A 168 -20.51 -6.82 8.28
C SER A 168 -21.46 -5.78 7.68
N THR A 169 -21.03 -4.52 7.61
CA THR A 169 -21.79 -3.39 7.04
C THR A 169 -21.89 -3.43 5.51
N ASN A 170 -21.12 -4.29 4.83
CA ASN A 170 -21.27 -4.55 3.39
C ASN A 170 -22.23 -5.72 3.11
N GLY A 171 -22.73 -6.40 4.15
CA GLY A 171 -23.83 -7.34 4.03
C GLY A 171 -25.07 -6.60 3.54
N LYS A 172 -25.63 -7.05 2.43
CA LYS A 172 -26.87 -6.49 1.89
C LYS A 172 -28.04 -6.85 2.82
N ASP A 173 -28.92 -5.87 3.05
CA ASP A 173 -30.36 -6.15 3.14
C ASP A 173 -30.86 -6.70 1.79
#